data_AF-A0A9N9IMB8-F1
#
_entry.id   AF-A0A9N9IMB8-F1
#
_cell.length_a   1.000
_cell.length_b   1.000
_cell.length_c   1.000
_cell.angle_alpha   90.00
_cell.angle_beta   90.00
_cell.angle_gamma   90.00
#
_symmetry.space_group_name_H-M   'P 1'
#
loop_
_entity.id
_entity.type
_entity.pdbx_description
1 polymer ?
#
loop_
_entity_poly.entity_id
_entity_poly.type
_entity_poly.pdbx_seq_one_letter_code
_entity_poly.pdbx_strand_id
1 'polypeptide(L)'
;RHGIRLVFQQYGQIGVFDFMALLTNLVAALALFKVATFLVELLMLRFLPQKDQYEQFKFEKTLDFSDIRKGTSDKGSVNSA
;
A
#
# COMPACT_ATOMS: atom_id res chain seq x y z
N ARG A 1 -42.23 50.44 16.85
CA ARG A 1 -41.61 49.51 17.83
C ARG A 1 -40.63 48.61 17.08
N HIS A 2 -39.41 49.07 16.82
CA HIS A 2 -38.33 48.25 16.25
C HIS A 2 -37.09 48.51 17.10
N GLY A 3 -36.52 47.44 17.64
CA GLY A 3 -35.30 47.48 18.44
C GLY A 3 -34.21 46.70 17.73
N ILE A 4 -32.99 47.23 17.73
CA ILE A 4 -31.84 46.59 17.11
C ILE A 4 -31.48 45.35 17.94
N ARG A 5 -31.46 44.18 17.30
CA ARG A 5 -31.05 42.91 17.91
C ARG A 5 -29.56 42.73 17.65
N LEU A 6 -28.74 42.95 18.67
CA LEU A 6 -27.31 42.65 18.63
C LEU A 6 -27.10 41.19 19.05
N VAL A 7 -26.55 40.39 18.15
CA VAL A 7 -26.12 39.01 18.43
C VAL A 7 -24.61 38.98 18.34
N PHE A 8 -23.95 38.74 19.47
CA PHE A 8 -22.50 38.57 19.53
C PHE A 8 -22.19 37.07 19.48
N GLN A 9 -21.51 36.64 18.43
CA GLN A 9 -21.07 35.26 18.30
C GLN A 9 -19.54 35.21 18.32
N GLN A 10 -18.98 34.74 19.43
CA GLN A 10 -17.55 34.57 19.57
C GLN A 10 -17.16 33.16 19.14
N TYR A 11 -16.41 33.06 18.05
CA TYR A 11 -15.82 31.81 17.60
C TYR A 11 -14.38 31.74 18.12
N GLY A 12 -14.02 30.60 18.70
CA GLY A 12 -12.66 30.30 19.10
C GLY A 12 -12.53 28.82 19.43
N GLN A 13 -11.67 28.11 18.71
CA GLN A 13 -11.22 26.78 19.10
C GLN A 13 -9.86 26.95 19.74
N ILE A 14 -9.78 26.69 21.05
CA ILE A 14 -8.51 26.64 21.76
C ILE A 14 -7.92 25.26 21.48
N GLY A 15 -6.90 25.21 20.62
CA GLY A 15 -6.13 23.99 20.38
C GLY A 15 -5.28 23.67 21.59
N VAL A 16 -5.71 22.71 22.40
CA VAL A 16 -4.89 22.12 23.47
C VAL A 16 -4.06 20.99 22.88
N PHE A 17 -2.83 20.80 23.35
CA PHE A 17 -2.01 19.68 22.93
C PHE A 17 -2.68 18.35 23.33
N ASP A 18 -2.97 17.53 22.33
CA ASP A 18 -3.50 16.18 22.51
C ASP A 18 -2.53 15.17 21.90
N PHE A 19 -1.93 14.36 22.76
CA PHE A 19 -0.98 13.32 22.38
C PHE A 19 -1.63 12.21 21.55
N MET A 20 -2.89 11.86 21.81
CA MET A 20 -3.60 10.84 21.03
C MET A 20 -3.92 11.33 19.62
N ALA A 21 -4.30 12.60 19.48
CA ALA A 21 -4.48 13.23 18.17
C ALA A 21 -3.16 13.26 17.39
N LEU A 22 -2.04 13.57 18.05
CA LEU A 22 -0.71 13.54 17.44
C LEU A 22 -0.34 12.15 16.95
N LEU A 23 -0.48 11.12 17.80
CA LEU A 23 -0.18 9.73 17.43
C LEU A 23 -1.04 9.25 16.27
N THR A 24 -2.35 9.56 16.30
CA THR A 24 -3.27 9.18 15.23
C THR A 24 -2.86 9.81 13.90
N ASN A 25 -2.50 11.10 13.92
CA ASN A 25 -2.03 11.81 12.73
C ASN A 25 -0.70 11.25 12.22
N LEU A 26 0.21 10.86 13.12
CA LEU A 26 1.48 10.23 12.75
C LEU A 26 1.27 8.87 12.07
N VAL A 27 0.42 8.02 12.65
CA VAL A 27 0.09 6.71 12.06
C VAL A 27 -0.60 6.88 10.72
N ALA A 28 -1.52 7.84 10.59
CA ALA A 28 -2.17 8.16 9.33
C ALA A 28 -1.16 8.60 8.25
N ALA A 29 -0.16 9.41 8.62
CA ALA A 29 0.91 9.81 7.71
C ALA A 29 1.77 8.63 7.25
N LEU A 30 2.12 7.71 8.17
CA LEU A 30 2.86 6.48 7.83
C LEU A 30 2.05 5.53 6.93
N ALA A 31 0.74 5.41 7.16
CA ALA A 31 -0.15 4.65 6.30
C ALA A 31 -0.22 5.27 4.89
N LEU A 32 -0.33 6.60 4.81
CA LEU A 32 -0.35 7.31 3.54
C LEU A 32 0.97 7.15 2.77
N PHE A 33 2.11 7.05 3.45
CA PHE A 33 3.40 6.77 2.81
C PHE A 33 3.39 5.42 2.08
N LYS A 34 2.77 4.39 2.66
CA LYS A 34 2.61 3.08 1.98
C LYS A 34 1.72 3.18 0.74
N VAL A 35 0.64 3.95 0.82
CA VAL A 35 -0.22 4.22 -0.34
C VAL A 35 0.54 4.97 -1.43
N ALA A 36 1.38 5.94 -1.05
CA ALA A 36 2.23 6.66 -1.99
C ALA A 36 3.21 5.72 -2.71
N THR A 37 3.88 4.81 -1.99
CA THR A 37 4.74 3.80 -2.61
C THR A 37 3.95 2.93 -3.59
N PHE A 38 2.76 2.46 -3.21
CA PHE A 38 1.91 1.67 -4.09
C PHE A 38 1.51 2.44 -5.37
N LEU A 39 1.20 3.73 -5.25
CA LEU A 39 0.91 4.58 -6.41
C LEU A 39 2.13 4.74 -7.31
N VAL A 40 3.33 4.94 -6.74
CA VAL A 40 4.58 5.01 -7.52
C VAL A 40 4.83 3.69 -8.24
N GLU A 41 4.60 2.55 -7.59
CA GLU A 41 4.73 1.24 -8.23
C GLU A 41 3.74 1.07 -9.38
N LEU A 42 2.47 1.43 -9.19
CA LEU A 42 1.45 1.38 -10.24
C LEU A 42 1.85 2.26 -11.44
N LEU A 43 2.37 3.46 -11.17
CA LEU A 43 2.85 4.37 -12.21
C LEU A 43 4.06 3.78 -12.96
N MET A 44 4.99 3.19 -12.22
CA MET A 44 6.22 2.64 -12.79
C MET A 44 5.98 1.39 -13.65
N LEU A 45 5.02 0.53 -13.28
CA LEU A 45 4.67 -0.65 -14.07
C LEU A 45 3.82 -0.32 -15.31
N ARG A 46 2.95 0.71 -15.23
CA ARG A 46 1.94 0.96 -16.28
C ARG A 46 2.24 2.13 -17.21
N PHE A 47 2.85 3.19 -16.71
CA PHE A 47 3.06 4.44 -17.46
C PHE A 47 4.49 4.64 -17.95
N LEU A 48 5.49 4.10 -17.27
CA LEU A 48 6.88 4.25 -17.73
C LEU A 48 7.19 3.27 -18.88
N PRO A 49 7.81 3.74 -19.98
CA PRO A 49 8.19 2.90 -21.12
C PRO A 49 9.30 1.89 -20.77
N GLN A 50 9.99 2.08 -19.65
CA GLN A 50 11.10 1.23 -19.17
C GLN A 50 10.65 0.17 -18.14
N LYS A 51 9.33 -0.09 -18.06
CA LYS A 51 8.70 -1.09 -17.16
C LYS A 51 9.39 -2.46 -17.21
N ASP A 52 9.84 -2.88 -18.38
CA ASP A 52 10.40 -4.22 -18.61
C ASP A 52 11.75 -4.42 -17.91
N GLN A 53 12.53 -3.34 -17.71
CA GLN A 53 13.76 -3.41 -16.93
C GLN A 53 13.44 -3.44 -15.43
N TYR A 54 12.45 -2.68 -14.97
CA TYR A 54 12.08 -2.66 -13.55
C TYR A 54 11.41 -3.97 -13.09
N GLU A 55 10.62 -4.62 -13.96
CA GLU A 55 10.03 -5.93 -13.70
C GLU A 55 11.11 -7.01 -13.49
N GLN A 56 12.18 -7.00 -14.29
CA GLN A 56 13.28 -7.97 -14.18
C GLN A 56 14.10 -7.84 -12.90
N PHE A 57 14.26 -6.63 -12.36
CA PHE A 57 14.97 -6.41 -11.09
C PHE A 57 14.09 -6.56 -9.86
N LYS A 58 12.76 -6.38 -9.99
CA LYS A 58 11.82 -6.48 -8.87
C LYS A 58 11.30 -7.91 -8.67
N PHE A 59 11.11 -8.67 -9.75
CA PHE A 59 10.62 -10.03 -9.70
C PHE A 59 11.73 -11.01 -10.05
N GLU A 60 12.27 -11.67 -9.03
CA GLU A 60 13.14 -12.82 -9.25
C GLU A 60 12.27 -14.00 -9.72
N LYS A 61 12.41 -14.41 -10.98
CA LYS A 61 11.76 -15.62 -11.50
C LYS A 61 12.41 -16.85 -10.89
N THR A 62 11.98 -17.24 -9.70
CA THR A 62 12.35 -18.52 -9.11
C THR A 62 11.59 -19.66 -9.81
N LEU A 63 12.27 -20.79 -10.03
CA LEU A 63 11.65 -22.03 -10.51
C LEU A 63 10.57 -22.47 -9.51
N ASP A 64 9.37 -22.75 -10.02
CA ASP A 64 8.29 -23.30 -9.22
C ASP A 64 8.60 -24.76 -8.88
N PHE A 65 9.07 -25.01 -7.65
CA PHE A 65 9.33 -26.36 -7.14
C PHE A 65 8.08 -27.05 -6.57
N SER A 66 6.88 -26.59 -6.90
CA SER A 66 5.61 -27.19 -6.46
C SER A 66 5.49 -28.68 -6.81
N ASP A 67 6.18 -29.14 -7.86
CA ASP A 67 6.24 -30.55 -8.26
C ASP A 67 7.02 -31.44 -7.26
N ILE A 68 8.06 -30.89 -6.60
CA ILE A 68 8.83 -31.61 -5.57
C ILE A 68 7.98 -31.77 -4.30
N ARG A 69 7.14 -30.78 -3.98
CA ARG A 69 6.24 -30.81 -2.80
C ARG A 69 5.03 -31.73 -2.99
N LYS A 70 4.60 -31.98 -4.23
CA LYS A 70 3.45 -32.87 -4.53
C LYS A 70 3.79 -34.36 -4.51
N GLY A 71 5.05 -34.75 -4.34
CA GLY A 71 5.43 -36.15 -4.09
C GLY A 71 5.02 -37.12 -5.21
N THR A 72 4.76 -36.64 -6.43
CA THR A 72 4.57 -37.51 -7.59
C THR A 72 5.93 -37.97 -8.05
N SER A 73 6.36 -39.11 -7.46
CA SER A 73 7.39 -39.97 -8.01
C SER A 73 7.03 -40.28 -9.46
N ASP A 74 7.79 -39.69 -10.39
CA ASP A 74 7.76 -40.08 -11.79
C ASP A 74 8.27 -41.53 -11.87
N LYS A 75 7.34 -42.48 -11.81
CA LYS A 75 7.53 -43.85 -12.26
C LYS A 75 7.54 -43.81 -13.80
N GLY A 76 8.67 -43.36 -14.33
CA GLY A 76 8.97 -43.27 -15.76
C GLY A 76 10.22 -44.05 -16.15
N SER A 77 10.65 -45.03 -15.36
CA SER A 77 11.52 -46.11 -15.84
C SER A 77 10.86 -47.45 -15.51
N VAL A 78 11.05 -48.41 -16.41
CA VAL A 78 10.48 -49.77 -16.44
C VAL A 78 9.23 -49.90 -17.33
N ASN A 79 9.46 -49.99 -18.65
CA ASN A 79 9.20 -51.29 -19.28
C ASN A 79 10.16 -51.53 -20.46
N SER A 80 10.88 -52.64 -20.36
CA SER A 80 11.74 -53.24 -21.37
C SER A 80 10.92 -53.81 -22.55
N ALA A 81 11.45 -53.69 -23.76
CA ALA A 81 11.60 -54.76 -24.76
C ALA A 81 12.26 -54.20 -26.04
#